data_AF-X1CDL8-F1
#
_entry.id   AF-X1CDL8-F1
#
_cell.length_a   1.000
_cell.length_b   1.000
_cell.length_c   1.000
_cell.angle_alpha   90.00
_cell.angle_beta   90.00
_cell.angle_gamma   90.00
#
_symmetry.space_group_name_H-M   'P 1'
#
loop_
_entity.id
_entity.type
_entity.pdbx_description
1 polymer ?
#
loop_
_entity_poly.entity_id
_entity_poly.type
_entity_poly.pdbx_seq_one_letter_code
_entity_poly.pdbx_strand_id
1 'polypeptide(L)'
;MNIQIFGGVGEIGGNKIFINIGDKKFLFDFGLSFGESQKYFSEFLKPRKLNGIVDYLYLGLIPSINKLYRNDLITPFSDVLNSDPYNIITTNENIVDAFFLTHAHM
;
A
#
# COMPACT_ATOMS: atom_id res chain seq x y z
N MET A 1 -0.43 22.46 1.59
CA MET A 1 -0.71 21.20 2.30
C MET A 1 -1.70 20.39 1.47
N ASN A 2 -1.46 19.10 1.30
CA ASN A 2 -2.35 18.17 0.59
C ASN A 2 -2.53 16.89 1.42
N ILE A 3 -3.73 16.32 1.41
CA ILE A 3 -4.07 15.09 2.12
C ILE A 3 -4.63 14.10 1.09
N GLN A 4 -4.10 12.88 1.07
CA GLN A 4 -4.58 11.77 0.27
C GLN A 4 -4.99 10.63 1.21
N ILE A 5 -6.17 10.06 1.00
CA ILE A 5 -6.67 8.94 1.79
C ILE A 5 -6.58 7.68 0.92
N PHE A 6 -5.71 6.75 1.33
CA PHE A 6 -5.48 5.49 0.62
C PHE A 6 -6.30 4.31 1.17
N GLY A 7 -6.90 4.45 2.36
CA GLY A 7 -7.73 3.41 2.98
C GLY A 7 -8.47 3.92 4.22
N GLY A 8 -9.48 3.17 4.67
CA GLY A 8 -10.39 3.62 5.74
C GLY A 8 -11.55 4.50 5.26
N VAL A 9 -11.78 4.61 3.94
CA VAL A 9 -12.91 5.38 3.39
C VAL A 9 -14.13 4.48 3.30
N GLY A 10 -15.18 4.80 4.06
CA GLY A 10 -16.43 4.04 4.05
C GLY A 10 -16.33 2.64 4.67
N GLU A 11 -15.28 2.39 5.46
CA GLU A 11 -15.03 1.12 6.14
C GLU A 11 -14.52 1.34 7.58
N ILE A 12 -14.54 0.28 8.40
CA ILE A 12 -13.87 0.25 9.70
C ILE A 12 -12.54 -0.47 9.54
N GLY A 13 -11.44 0.19 9.94
CA GLY A 13 -10.08 -0.32 9.78
C GLY A 13 -9.47 0.11 8.44
N GLY A 14 -8.30 -0.42 8.10
CA GLY A 14 -7.67 -0.12 6.81
C GLY A 14 -7.06 1.27 6.68
N ASN A 15 -6.97 2.06 7.76
CA ASN A 15 -6.47 3.44 7.73
C ASN A 15 -5.08 3.53 7.12
N LYS A 16 -4.97 4.37 6.07
CA LYS A 16 -3.73 4.71 5.36
C LYS A 16 -3.86 6.15 4.89
N ILE A 17 -3.21 7.08 5.57
CA ILE A 17 -3.36 8.51 5.31
C ILE A 17 -2.01 9.11 4.94
N PHE A 18 -1.95 9.75 3.79
CA PHE A 18 -0.75 10.42 3.31
C PHE A 18 -0.93 11.93 3.34
N ILE A 19 0.03 12.62 3.94
CA ILE A 19 -0.01 14.07 4.13
C ILE A 19 1.27 14.68 3.54
N ASN A 20 1.09 15.68 2.69
CA ASN A 20 2.18 16.48 2.13
C ASN A 20 2.09 17.93 2.64
N ILE A 21 3.18 18.42 3.24
CA ILE A 21 3.36 19.79 3.71
C ILE A 21 4.69 20.33 3.17
N GLY A 22 4.63 21.13 2.10
CA GLY A 22 5.81 21.69 1.46
C GLY A 22 6.59 20.61 0.70
N ASP A 23 7.84 20.38 1.09
CA ASP A 23 8.68 19.28 0.63
C ASP A 23 8.53 18.01 1.49
N LYS A 24 7.88 18.12 2.66
CA LYS A 24 7.74 17.04 3.64
C LYS A 24 6.51 16.18 3.39
N LYS A 25 6.70 14.87 3.50
CA LYS A 25 5.68 13.87 3.21
C LYS A 25 5.62 12.86 4.35
N PHE A 26 4.41 12.60 4.85
CA PHE A 26 4.17 11.77 6.01
C PHE A 26 3.12 10.71 5.70
N LEU A 27 3.32 9.51 6.23
CA LEU A 27 2.34 8.43 6.15
C LEU A 27 1.89 8.06 7.57
N PHE A 28 0.58 7.99 7.76
CA PHE A 28 -0.05 7.62 9.03
C PHE A 28 -0.82 6.32 8.84
N ASP A 29 -0.51 5.39 9.73
CA ASP A 29 -1.02 4.02 9.78
C ASP A 29 -0.78 3.21 8.49
N PHE A 30 -0.95 1.89 8.63
CA PHE A 30 -0.91 0.97 7.50
C PHE A 30 -1.85 -0.22 7.73
N GLY A 31 -3.05 0.09 8.22
CA GLY A 31 -4.02 -0.92 8.66
C GLY A 31 -4.51 -1.81 7.51
N LEU A 32 -4.96 -3.02 7.84
CA LEU A 32 -5.52 -3.94 6.84
C LEU A 32 -6.97 -3.56 6.55
N SER A 33 -7.33 -3.44 5.26
CA SER A 33 -8.73 -3.30 4.88
C SER A 33 -9.35 -4.70 4.84
N PHE A 34 -10.14 -5.04 5.85
CA PHE A 34 -10.85 -6.33 5.89
C PHE A 34 -11.92 -6.43 4.80
N GLY A 35 -12.57 -5.31 4.47
CA GLY A 35 -13.59 -5.25 3.42
C GLY A 35 -13.02 -5.54 2.03
N GLU A 36 -11.94 -4.86 1.64
CA GLU A 36 -11.28 -5.10 0.35
C GLU A 36 -10.62 -6.48 0.32
N SER A 37 -9.99 -6.91 1.41
CA SER A 37 -9.34 -8.23 1.51
C SER A 37 -10.34 -9.37 1.28
N GLN A 38 -11.56 -9.27 1.82
CA GLN A 38 -12.60 -10.29 1.68
C GLN A 38 -13.18 -10.44 0.26
N LYS A 39 -12.92 -9.48 -0.64
CA LYS A 39 -13.30 -9.61 -2.06
C LYS A 39 -12.46 -10.67 -2.79
N TYR A 40 -11.24 -10.90 -2.33
CA TYR A 40 -10.26 -11.77 -2.99
C TYR A 40 -9.88 -12.99 -2.15
N PHE A 41 -9.92 -12.84 -0.83
CA PHE A 41 -9.51 -13.86 0.11
C PHE A 41 -10.68 -14.33 0.97
N SER A 42 -10.65 -15.60 1.34
CA SER A 42 -11.62 -16.23 2.22
C SER A 42 -10.90 -17.17 3.18
N GLU A 43 -11.65 -17.86 4.05
CA GLU A 43 -11.09 -18.83 4.99
C GLU A 43 -10.17 -19.86 4.31
N PHE A 44 -10.57 -20.33 3.12
CA PHE A 44 -9.85 -21.33 2.34
C PHE A 44 -9.00 -20.76 1.21
N LEU A 45 -9.22 -19.49 0.82
CA LEU A 45 -8.46 -18.81 -0.23
C LEU A 45 -7.56 -17.73 0.38
N LYS A 46 -6.28 -18.06 0.57
CA LYS A 46 -5.30 -17.19 1.23
C LYS A 46 -4.33 -16.57 0.22
N PRO A 47 -3.69 -15.44 0.57
CA PRO A 47 -2.58 -14.89 -0.20
C PRO A 47 -1.51 -15.96 -0.48
N ARG A 48 -0.90 -15.91 -1.67
CA ARG A 48 0.13 -16.86 -2.05
C ARG A 48 1.36 -16.69 -1.18
N LYS A 49 1.78 -17.75 -0.48
CA LYS A 49 2.88 -17.71 0.50
C LYS A 49 4.19 -17.15 -0.06
N LEU A 50 4.51 -17.44 -1.32
CA LEU A 50 5.77 -17.03 -1.96
C LEU A 50 5.65 -15.74 -2.78
N ASN A 51 4.44 -15.19 -2.95
CA ASN A 51 4.21 -14.00 -3.77
C ASN A 51 4.13 -12.70 -2.94
N GLY A 52 4.25 -12.82 -1.61
CA GLY A 52 4.56 -11.72 -0.70
C GLY A 52 3.68 -10.49 -0.89
N ILE A 53 4.32 -9.34 -1.06
CA ILE A 53 3.68 -8.01 -1.18
C ILE A 53 3.05 -7.76 -2.56
N VAL A 54 3.42 -8.56 -3.57
CA VAL A 54 3.03 -8.35 -4.96
C VAL A 54 1.53 -8.51 -5.14
N ASP A 55 0.94 -9.54 -4.51
CA ASP A 55 -0.50 -9.77 -4.56
C ASP A 55 -1.27 -8.60 -3.95
N TYR A 56 -0.78 -8.03 -2.85
CA TYR A 56 -1.42 -6.89 -2.21
C TYR A 56 -1.36 -5.62 -3.07
N LEU A 57 -0.24 -5.38 -3.75
CA LEU A 57 -0.11 -4.27 -4.69
C LEU A 57 -1.01 -4.48 -5.92
N TYR A 58 -0.99 -5.70 -6.47
CA TYR A 58 -1.76 -6.09 -7.65
C TYR A 58 -3.27 -5.99 -7.41
N LEU A 59 -3.73 -6.40 -6.22
CA LEU A 59 -5.14 -6.34 -5.83
C LEU A 59 -5.56 -4.96 -5.29
N GLY A 60 -4.65 -3.98 -5.23
CA GLY A 60 -4.93 -2.65 -4.70
C GLY A 60 -5.20 -2.61 -3.20
N LEU A 61 -4.80 -3.64 -2.44
CA LEU A 61 -5.02 -3.75 -0.99
C LEU A 61 -4.07 -2.85 -0.19
N ILE A 62 -2.94 -2.49 -0.79
CA ILE A 62 -1.99 -1.52 -0.27
C ILE A 62 -1.63 -0.50 -1.36
N PRO A 63 -1.30 0.74 -0.99
CA PRO A 63 -1.10 1.80 -1.97
C PRO A 63 0.19 1.60 -2.78
N SER A 64 0.13 1.80 -4.09
CA SER A 64 1.28 1.67 -4.99
C SER A 64 2.17 2.92 -4.96
N ILE A 65 2.81 3.17 -3.82
CA ILE A 65 3.70 4.33 -3.60
C ILE A 65 5.15 3.93 -3.87
N ASN A 66 5.85 4.65 -4.75
CA ASN A 66 7.24 4.32 -5.02
C ASN A 66 8.12 4.48 -3.78
N LYS A 67 9.12 3.59 -3.67
CA LYS A 67 10.14 3.58 -2.62
C LYS A 67 9.60 3.55 -1.19
N LEU A 68 8.30 3.32 -1.00
CA LEU A 68 7.71 3.04 0.32
C LEU A 68 8.11 1.65 0.81
N TYR A 69 8.14 0.68 -0.11
CA TYR A 69 8.45 -0.70 0.21
C TYR A 69 9.90 -1.02 -0.07
N ARG A 70 10.41 -2.05 0.60
CA ARG A 70 11.77 -2.52 0.37
C ARG A 70 11.95 -2.98 -1.07
N ASN A 71 13.00 -2.49 -1.71
CA ASN A 71 13.29 -2.78 -3.12
C ASN A 71 13.43 -4.29 -3.39
N ASP A 72 14.03 -5.06 -2.47
CA ASP A 72 14.21 -6.50 -2.65
C ASP A 72 12.88 -7.28 -2.78
N LEU A 73 11.78 -6.74 -2.27
CA LEU A 73 10.45 -7.34 -2.39
C LEU A 73 9.75 -6.99 -3.72
N ILE A 74 10.14 -5.89 -4.37
CA ILE A 74 9.47 -5.37 -5.57
C ILE A 74 10.25 -5.70 -6.84
N THR A 75 11.57 -5.54 -6.81
CA THR A 75 12.45 -5.66 -8.00
C THR A 75 12.21 -6.95 -8.81
N PRO A 76 12.04 -8.14 -8.20
CA PRO A 76 11.79 -9.38 -8.96
C PRO A 76 10.49 -9.37 -9.78
N PHE A 77 9.57 -8.44 -9.50
CA PHE A 77 8.25 -8.36 -10.12
C PHE A 77 8.01 -7.01 -10.82
N SER A 78 9.06 -6.22 -11.01
CA SER A 78 8.99 -4.87 -11.59
C SER A 78 8.32 -4.85 -12.97
N ASP A 79 8.58 -5.84 -13.83
CA ASP A 79 7.96 -5.94 -15.15
C ASP A 79 6.43 -6.06 -15.08
N VAL A 80 5.92 -6.91 -14.17
CA VAL A 80 4.48 -7.12 -13.97
C VAL A 80 3.84 -5.87 -13.37
N LEU A 81 4.53 -5.22 -12.44
CA LEU A 81 4.04 -4.07 -11.70
C LEU A 81 4.06 -2.75 -12.52
N ASN A 82 4.80 -2.71 -13.63
CA ASN A 82 4.87 -1.59 -14.57
C ASN A 82 4.05 -1.84 -15.87
N SER A 83 3.14 -2.81 -15.88
CA SER A 83 2.37 -3.21 -17.07
C SER A 83 0.87 -3.01 -16.89
N ASP A 84 0.16 -2.52 -17.91
CA ASP A 84 -1.29 -2.31 -17.85
C ASP A 84 -2.06 -3.60 -17.48
N PRO A 85 -3.17 -3.49 -16.72
CA PRO A 85 -3.78 -2.27 -16.17
C PRO A 85 -3.05 -1.70 -14.93
N TYR A 86 -1.89 -2.23 -14.57
CA TYR A 86 -1.18 -1.92 -13.34
C TYR A 86 -0.09 -0.88 -13.59
N ASN A 87 -0.34 0.31 -13.07
CA ASN A 87 0.66 1.38 -13.04
C ASN A 87 1.12 1.54 -11.59
N ILE A 88 2.07 0.70 -11.13
CA ILE A 88 2.86 1.13 -9.98
C ILE A 88 3.67 2.34 -10.46
N ILE A 89 3.25 3.51 -9.99
CA ILE A 89 3.93 4.78 -10.27
C ILE A 89 5.32 4.67 -9.66
N THR A 90 6.30 4.23 -10.44
CA THR A 90 7.71 4.14 -10.06
C THR A 90 8.39 5.47 -10.39
N THR A 91 8.13 6.52 -9.60
CA THR A 91 8.81 7.82 -9.75
C THR A 91 10.11 7.88 -8.97
N ASN A 92 11.21 8.35 -9.57
CA ASN A 92 12.59 8.32 -9.02
C ASN A 92 12.86 9.03 -7.67
N GLU A 93 11.87 9.50 -6.93
CA GLU A 93 12.05 10.23 -5.67
C GLU A 93 11.56 9.41 -4.46
N ASN A 94 12.26 9.49 -3.33
CA ASN A 94 11.77 8.98 -2.04
C ASN A 94 10.60 9.88 -1.58
N ILE A 95 9.49 9.28 -1.16
CA ILE A 95 8.20 9.99 -1.03
C ILE A 95 7.70 10.09 0.42
N VAL A 96 8.39 9.53 1.41
CA VAL A 96 7.96 9.63 2.83
C VAL A 96 9.14 9.93 3.74
N ASP A 97 9.10 11.05 4.45
CA ASP A 97 10.09 11.45 5.46
C ASP A 97 9.88 10.71 6.80
N ALA A 98 8.63 10.41 7.16
CA ALA A 98 8.32 9.65 8.37
C ALA A 98 7.02 8.84 8.25
N PHE A 99 7.02 7.69 8.92
CA PHE A 99 5.87 6.82 9.10
C PHE A 99 5.43 6.84 10.56
N PHE A 100 4.14 7.09 10.81
CA PHE A 100 3.55 7.11 12.13
C PHE A 100 2.54 5.98 12.26
N LEU A 101 2.76 5.09 13.21
CA LEU A 101 1.76 4.12 13.63
C LEU A 101 1.06 4.65 14.87
N THR A 102 -0.22 4.95 14.77
CA THR A 102 -0.99 5.54 15.88
C THR A 102 -1.20 4.55 17.01
N HIS A 103 -1.40 3.26 16.67
CA HIS A 103 -1.58 2.15 17.60
C HIS A 103 -1.39 0.81 16.88
N ALA A 104 -1.21 -0.28 17.63
CA ALA A 104 -0.87 -1.61 17.11
C ALA A 104 -2.07 -2.56 16.91
N HIS A 105 -3.27 -2.03 16.65
CA HIS A 105 -4.39 -2.88 16.24
C HIS A 105 -4.29 -3.26 14.76
N MET A 106 -4.92 -4.39 14.43
CA MET A 106 -5.06 -4.87 13.05
C MET A 106 -6.39 -4.42 12.46
#